data_AF-A0AAV0DH61-F1
#
_entry.id   AF-A0AAV0DH61-F1
#
_cell.length_a   1.000
_cell.length_b   1.000
_cell.length_c   1.000
_cell.angle_alpha   90.00
_cell.angle_beta   90.00
_cell.angle_gamma   90.00
#
_symmetry.space_group_name_H-M   'P 1'
#
loop_
_entity.id
_entity.type
_entity.pdbx_description
1 polymer ?
#
loop_
_entity_poly.entity_id
_entity_poly.type
_entity_poly.pdbx_seq_one_letter_code
_entity_poly.pdbx_strand_id
1 'polypeptide(L)'
;MERRLLNRNQGREDDNICTVRKRFEVYRESTLPVVEYYKSKGKLREIDADKPAKEIFEAVKVVFTESGGNIQNRRDGSEKVNIQCNAWKMAFKKSLVG
;
A
#
# COMPACT_ATOMS: atom_id res chain seq x y z
N MET A 1 -15.11 -9.79 1.63
CA MET A 1 -13.70 -10.20 1.85
C MET A 1 -13.52 -11.72 1.94
N GLU A 2 -14.28 -12.47 2.75
CA GLU A 2 -14.13 -13.95 2.88
C GLU A 2 -14.20 -14.70 1.54
N ARG A 3 -15.13 -14.31 0.66
CA ARG A 3 -15.25 -14.85 -0.72
C ARG A 3 -13.97 -14.66 -1.54
N ARG A 4 -13.24 -13.56 -1.36
CA ARG A 4 -11.98 -13.32 -2.08
C ARG A 4 -10.86 -14.22 -1.55
N LEU A 5 -10.84 -14.55 -0.26
CA LEU A 5 -9.79 -15.37 0.34
C LEU A 5 -9.96 -16.86 0.00
N LEU A 6 -11.19 -17.36 0.06
CA LEU A 6 -11.50 -18.77 -0.26
C LEU A 6 -11.30 -19.10 -1.75
N ASN A 7 -11.53 -18.13 -2.65
CA ASN A 7 -11.39 -18.34 -4.09
C ASN A 7 -9.94 -18.20 -4.61
N ARG A 8 -8.95 -17.99 -3.73
CA ARG A 8 -7.55 -17.82 -4.17
C ARG A 8 -6.94 -19.11 -4.70
N ASN A 9 -7.37 -20.29 -4.22
CA ASN A 9 -6.93 -21.62 -4.68
C ASN A 9 -5.41 -21.73 -4.96
N GLN A 10 -4.57 -21.11 -4.13
CA GLN A 10 -3.10 -21.11 -4.28
C GLN A 10 -2.40 -22.21 -3.46
N GLY A 11 -3.15 -23.18 -2.93
CA GLY A 11 -2.59 -24.29 -2.12
C GLY A 11 -2.09 -23.86 -0.74
N ARG A 12 -2.62 -22.77 -0.17
CA ARG A 12 -2.26 -22.32 1.17
C ARG A 12 -3.13 -23.01 2.23
N GLU A 13 -2.50 -23.48 3.29
CA GLU A 13 -3.17 -24.17 4.41
C GLU A 13 -4.06 -23.23 5.26
N ASP A 14 -3.80 -21.92 5.23
CA ASP A 14 -4.51 -20.91 6.01
C ASP A 14 -5.77 -20.34 5.33
N ASP A 15 -6.09 -20.76 4.10
CA ASP A 15 -7.29 -20.37 3.35
C ASP A 15 -8.53 -21.17 3.83
N ASN A 16 -8.73 -21.28 5.14
CA ASN A 16 -9.89 -21.93 5.76
C ASN A 16 -10.74 -20.93 6.55
N ILE A 17 -12.04 -21.22 6.70
CA ILE A 17 -13.03 -20.27 7.28
C ILE A 17 -12.66 -19.88 8.73
N CYS A 18 -12.17 -20.83 9.53
CA CYS A 18 -11.79 -20.58 10.92
C CYS A 18 -10.60 -19.63 11.02
N THR A 19 -9.55 -19.87 10.23
CA THR A 19 -8.34 -19.04 10.20
C THR A 19 -8.64 -17.65 9.63
N VAL A 20 -9.47 -17.56 8.60
CA VAL A 20 -9.91 -16.27 8.03
C VAL A 20 -10.63 -15.42 9.08
N ARG A 21 -11.57 -16.00 9.83
CA ARG A 21 -12.27 -15.30 10.92
C ARG A 21 -11.33 -14.86 12.04
N LYS A 22 -10.42 -15.74 12.46
CA LYS A 22 -9.43 -15.39 13.50
C LYS A 22 -8.53 -14.24 13.06
N ARG A 23 -8.12 -14.21 11.80
CA ARG A 23 -7.33 -13.09 11.23
C ARG A 23 -8.11 -11.78 11.22
N PHE A 24 -9.42 -11.79 10.97
CA PHE A 24 -10.25 -10.59 11.06
C PHE A 24 -10.36 -10.06 12.49
N GLU A 25 -10.53 -10.96 13.45
CA GLU A 25 -10.59 -10.58 14.87
C GLU A 25 -9.27 -9.92 15.31
N VAL A 26 -8.13 -10.57 15.03
CA VAL A 26 -6.80 -10.01 15.32
C VAL A 26 -6.57 -8.68 14.61
N TYR A 27 -6.99 -8.53 13.36
CA TYR A 27 -6.89 -7.26 12.63
C TYR A 27 -7.67 -6.14 13.34
N ARG A 28 -8.89 -6.44 13.81
CA ARG A 28 -9.71 -5.48 14.55
C ARG A 28 -9.08 -5.05 15.86
N GLU A 29 -8.52 -5.99 16.62
CA GLU A 29 -7.95 -5.71 17.94
C GLU A 29 -6.59 -5.01 17.85
N SER A 30 -5.71 -5.46 16.95
CA SER A 30 -4.31 -5.03 16.92
C SER A 30 -4.00 -3.98 15.86
N THR A 31 -4.68 -4.03 14.71
CA THR A 31 -4.30 -3.22 13.54
C THR A 31 -5.13 -1.94 13.44
N LEU A 32 -6.42 -1.98 13.80
CA LEU A 32 -7.26 -0.76 13.78
C LEU A 32 -6.73 0.37 14.67
N PRO A 33 -6.21 0.13 15.90
CA PRO A 33 -5.65 1.21 16.71
C PRO A 33 -4.45 1.89 16.04
N VAL A 34 -3.64 1.13 15.30
CA VAL A 34 -2.50 1.66 14.55
C VAL A 34 -2.98 2.52 13.38
N VAL A 35 -4.02 2.09 12.67
CA VAL A 35 -4.64 2.87 11.60
C VAL A 35 -5.16 4.21 12.15
N GLU A 36 -5.88 4.19 13.27
CA GLU A 36 -6.42 5.40 13.90
C GLU A 36 -5.31 6.36 14.35
N TYR A 37 -4.20 5.82 14.87
CA TYR A 37 -3.03 6.61 15.21
C TYR A 37 -2.43 7.35 13.99
N TYR A 38 -2.32 6.69 12.83
CA TYR A 38 -1.84 7.37 11.61
C TYR A 38 -2.88 8.30 10.99
N LYS A 39 -4.17 8.03 11.20
CA LYS A 39 -5.29 8.89 10.80
C LYS A 39 -5.26 10.22 11.54
N SER A 40 -5.13 10.20 12.87
CA SER A 40 -5.01 11.42 13.69
C SER A 40 -3.77 12.26 13.33
N LYS A 41 -2.72 11.64 12.79
CA LYS A 41 -1.51 12.34 12.32
C LYS A 41 -1.60 12.88 10.89
N GLY A 42 -2.73 12.70 10.21
CA GLY A 42 -2.94 13.15 8.82
C GLY A 42 -2.05 12.45 7.79
N LYS A 43 -1.43 11.32 8.15
CA LYS A 43 -0.52 10.55 7.28
C LYS A 43 -1.21 9.37 6.57
N LEU A 44 -2.47 9.10 6.91
CA LEU A 44 -3.26 8.03 6.31
C LEU A 44 -3.96 8.53 5.03
N ARG A 45 -3.89 7.73 3.96
CA ARG A 45 -4.68 7.88 2.74
C ARG A 45 -5.55 6.65 2.61
N GLU A 46 -6.87 6.82 2.65
CA GLU A 46 -7.83 5.72 2.56
C GLU A 46 -8.27 5.51 1.10
N ILE A 47 -8.30 4.26 0.63
CA ILE A 47 -8.74 3.88 -0.71
C ILE A 47 -9.74 2.74 -0.57
N ASP A 48 -10.89 2.89 -1.23
CA ASP A 48 -11.94 1.87 -1.25
C ASP A 48 -11.51 0.65 -2.10
N ALA A 49 -11.39 -0.50 -1.45
CA ALA A 49 -10.94 -1.75 -2.05
C ALA A 49 -12.09 -2.69 -2.50
N ASP A 50 -13.36 -2.29 -2.38
CA ASP A 50 -14.50 -3.09 -2.83
C ASP A 50 -14.79 -2.93 -4.33
N LYS A 51 -14.19 -1.92 -4.97
CA LYS A 51 -14.24 -1.63 -6.40
C LYS A 51 -13.46 -2.64 -7.27
N PRO A 52 -13.67 -2.68 -8.59
CA PRO A 52 -12.84 -3.49 -9.47
C PRO A 52 -11.38 -3.04 -9.48
N ALA A 53 -10.45 -3.97 -9.71
CA ALA A 53 -9.00 -3.75 -9.60
C ALA A 53 -8.50 -2.57 -10.46
N LYS A 54 -9.09 -2.35 -11.64
CA LYS A 54 -8.73 -1.24 -12.53
C LYS A 54 -9.02 0.12 -11.89
N GLU A 55 -10.18 0.28 -11.26
CA GLU A 55 -10.57 1.53 -10.59
C GLU A 55 -9.72 1.78 -9.34
N ILE A 56 -9.44 0.72 -8.57
CA ILE A 56 -8.54 0.80 -7.42
C ILE A 56 -7.15 1.25 -7.85
N PHE A 57 -6.63 0.70 -8.95
CA PHE A 57 -5.30 1.05 -9.45
C PHE A 57 -5.19 2.51 -9.88
N GLU A 58 -6.22 3.05 -10.55
CA GLU A 58 -6.24 4.48 -10.89
C GLU A 58 -6.35 5.36 -9.63
N ALA A 59 -7.14 4.97 -8.63
CA ALA A 59 -7.20 5.68 -7.35
C ALA A 59 -5.84 5.69 -6.62
N VAL A 60 -5.12 4.55 -6.64
CA VAL A 60 -3.76 4.45 -6.08
C VAL A 60 -2.81 5.37 -6.83
N LYS A 61 -2.83 5.39 -8.16
CA LYS A 61 -1.96 6.28 -8.95
C LYS A 61 -2.10 7.73 -8.53
N VAL A 62 -3.33 8.21 -8.39
CA VAL A 62 -3.62 9.59 -7.99
C VAL A 62 -2.91 9.94 -6.68
N VAL A 63 -3.07 9.11 -5.65
CA VAL A 63 -2.43 9.30 -4.33
C VAL A 63 -0.91 9.39 -4.41
N PHE A 64 -0.28 8.57 -5.26
CA PHE A 64 1.17 8.58 -5.43
C PHE A 64 1.66 9.76 -6.27
N THR A 65 0.90 10.20 -7.28
CA THR A 65 1.26 11.38 -8.08
C THR A 65 1.17 12.68 -7.30
N GLU A 66 0.20 12.81 -6.39
CA GLU A 66 0.07 13.96 -5.49
C GLU A 66 1.20 14.04 -4.45
N SER A 67 1.82 12.90 -4.12
CA SER A 67 2.89 12.80 -3.12
C SER A 67 4.30 12.96 -3.72
N GLY A 68 4.41 13.39 -4.98
CA GLY A 68 5.69 13.55 -5.69
C GLY A 68 6.29 12.25 -6.25
N GLY A 69 5.54 11.15 -6.23
CA GLY A 69 5.92 9.87 -6.82
C GLY A 69 5.54 9.80 -8.29
N ASN A 70 6.54 9.92 -9.18
CA ASN A 70 6.33 9.85 -10.62
C ASN A 70 6.07 8.39 -11.06
N ILE A 71 4.80 7.96 -11.07
CA ILE A 71 4.41 6.64 -11.60
C ILE A 71 4.22 6.78 -13.11
N GLN A 72 5.30 6.56 -13.86
CA GLN A 72 5.17 6.38 -15.32
C GLN A 72 4.54 5.02 -15.61
N ASN A 73 3.40 5.04 -16.30
CA ASN A 73 2.75 3.85 -16.89
C ASN A 73 3.78 3.10 -17.75
N ARG A 74 4.24 1.93 -17.31
CA ARG A 74 4.96 1.00 -18.18
C ARG A 74 3.94 0.24 -19.04
N ARG A 75 3.72 0.73 -20.26
CA ARG A 75 3.52 -0.17 -21.40
C ARG A 75 4.73 0.03 -22.30
N ASP A 76 5.19 -1.10 -22.83
CA ASP A 76 6.21 -1.21 -23.86
C ASP A 76 7.68 -1.02 -23.41
N GLY A 77 8.54 -1.81 -24.05
CA GLY A 77 9.95 -1.91 -23.83
C GLY A 77 10.73 -0.70 -24.33
N SER A 78 12.04 -0.80 -24.16
CA SER A 78 13.05 0.25 -24.36
C SER A 78 13.02 1.38 -23.32
N GLU A 79 13.96 1.26 -22.39
CA GLU A 79 14.94 2.29 -22.03
C GLU A 79 15.18 2.33 -20.51
N LYS A 80 16.47 2.28 -20.17
CA LYS A 80 16.97 1.98 -18.82
C LYS A 80 16.57 3.12 -17.87
N VAL A 81 15.74 2.81 -16.86
CA VAL A 81 15.43 3.76 -15.79
C VAL A 81 16.66 3.90 -14.88
N ASN A 82 17.36 5.03 -15.01
CA ASN A 82 18.31 5.47 -14.01
C ASN A 82 17.54 6.02 -12.81
N ILE A 83 17.41 5.21 -11.76
CA ILE A 83 16.76 5.61 -10.50
C ILE A 83 17.76 6.47 -9.73
N GLN A 84 17.79 7.77 -10.02
CA GLN A 84 18.50 8.72 -9.18
C GLN A 84 17.64 8.97 -7.93
N CYS A 85 17.82 8.12 -6.91
CA CYS A 85 17.30 8.32 -5.57
C CYS A 85 17.92 9.59 -4.96
N ASN A 86 17.30 10.75 -5.21
CA ASN A 86 17.77 12.06 -4.75
C ASN A 86 16.89 12.69 -3.65
N ALA A 87 16.03 11.94 -2.97
CA ALA A 87 15.28 12.45 -1.81
C ALA A 87 15.97 12.20 -0.46
N TRP A 88 16.80 11.16 -0.33
CA TRP A 88 17.47 10.83 0.95
C TRP A 88 18.81 11.55 1.14
N LYS A 89 19.48 11.99 0.06
CA LYS A 89 20.76 12.71 0.16
C LYS A 89 20.65 14.11 0.77
N MET A 90 19.48 14.75 0.66
CA MET A 90 19.30 16.13 1.15
C MET A 90 19.01 16.20 2.65
N ALA A 91 18.42 15.16 3.24
CA ALA A 91 18.08 15.15 4.66
C ALA A 91 19.29 14.86 5.57
N PHE A 92 20.30 14.14 5.10
CA PHE A 92 21.46 13.76 5.93
C PHE A 92 22.57 14.82 5.95
N LYS A 93 22.68 15.67 4.92
CA LYS A 93 23.78 16.65 4.82
C LYS A 93 23.55 17.94 5.62
N LYS A 94 22.33 18.18 6.12
CA LYS A 94 21.98 19.39 6.89
C LYS A 94 22.20 19.26 8.41
N SER A 95 22.68 18.11 8.88
CA SER A 95 22.97 17.85 10.31
C SER A 95 24.47 17.79 10.65
N LEU A 96 25.36 18.02 9.68
CA LEU A 96 26.82 17.96 9.88
C LEU A 96 27.55 19.27 9.54
N VAL A 97 26.81 20.36 9.38
CA VAL A 97 27.38 21.71 9.41
C VAL A 97 26.50 22.55 10.34
N GLY A 98 26.84 22.50 11.61
CA GLY A 98 26.28 23.23 12.72
C GLY A 98 27.20 23.02 13.91
#